data_AF-A0A4Z0K5Q2-F1
#
_entry.id   AF-A0A4Z0K5Q2-F1
#
_cell.length_a   1.000
_cell.length_b   1.000
_cell.length_c   1.000
_cell.angle_alpha   90.00
_cell.angle_beta   90.00
_cell.angle_gamma   90.00
#
_symmetry.space_group_name_H-M   'P 1'
#
loop_
_entity.id
_entity.type
_entity.pdbx_description
1 polymer ?
#
loop_
_entity_poly.entity_id
_entity_poly.type
_entity_poly.pdbx_seq_one_letter_code
_entity_poly.pdbx_strand_id
1 'polypeptide(L)' 'MPQPYPQEFRDDVVRVVMGRDKNTTIAQIAKDFGVHEATITKWV' A
#
# COMPACT_ATOMS: atom_id res chain seq x y z
N MET A 1 15.08 -14.96 -5.43
CA MET A 1 15.11 -13.49 -5.58
C MET A 1 14.50 -12.90 -4.33
N PRO A 2 15.11 -11.89 -3.69
CA PRO A 2 14.43 -11.19 -2.59
C PRO A 2 13.15 -10.56 -3.14
N GLN A 3 12.06 -10.64 -2.37
CA GLN A 3 10.85 -9.92 -2.71
C GLN A 3 11.18 -8.42 -2.78
N PRO A 4 10.71 -7.69 -3.82
CA PRO A 4 11.07 -6.29 -4.03
C PRO A 4 10.63 -5.37 -2.88
N TYR A 5 9.61 -5.79 -2.14
CA TYR A 5 9.10 -5.10 -0.95
C TYR A 5 9.19 -6.04 0.26
N PRO A 6 9.93 -5.67 1.32
CA PRO A 6 9.96 -6.39 2.60
C PRO A 6 8.57 -6.53 3.21
N GLN A 7 8.37 -7.52 4.08
CA GLN A 7 7.07 -7.74 4.71
C GLN A 7 6.63 -6.55 5.56
N GLU A 8 7.52 -6.00 6.40
CA GLU A 8 7.24 -4.83 7.24
C GLU A 8 6.72 -3.63 6.44
N PHE A 9 7.25 -3.41 5.23
CA PHE A 9 6.78 -2.35 4.34
C PHE A 9 5.34 -2.60 3.87
N ARG A 10 5.01 -3.84 3.52
CA ARG A 10 3.64 -4.19 3.09
C ARG A 10 2.65 -4.08 4.23
N ASP A 11 3.03 -4.53 5.42
CA ASP A 11 2.19 -4.41 6.61
C ASP A 11 1.89 -2.95 6.93
N ASP A 12 2.87 -2.04 6.80
CA ASP A 12 2.62 -0.61 7.01
C ASP A 12 1.69 -0.03 5.94
N VAL A 13 1.89 -0.37 4.66
CA VAL A 13 0.99 0.03 3.56
C VAL A 13 -0.43 -0.47 3.79
N VAL A 14 -0.60 -1.76 4.14
CA VAL A 14 -1.90 -2.37 4.39
C VAL A 14 -2.57 -1.71 5.60
N ARG A 15 -1.83 -1.40 6.66
CA ARG A 15 -2.35 -0.69 7.83
C ARG A 15 -2.89 0.70 7.47
N VAL A 16 -2.14 1.47 6.69
CA VAL A 16 -2.59 2.80 6.22
C VAL A 16 -3.82 2.67 5.33
N VAL A 17 -3.84 1.68 4.43
CA VAL A 17 -4.97 1.42 3.53
C VAL A 17 -6.23 1.02 4.29
N MET A 18 -6.13 0.14 5.29
CA MET A 18 -7.28 -0.32 6.09
C MET A 18 -7.78 0.77 7.05
N GLY A 19 -6.90 1.67 7.49
CA GLY A 19 -7.23 2.78 8.39
C GLY A 19 -7.57 4.10 7.68
N ARG A 20 -7.59 4.14 6.35
CA ARG A 20 -7.79 5.39 5.59
C ARG A 20 -9.22 5.92 5.70
N ASP A 21 -9.34 7.24 5.64
CA ASP A 21 -10.64 7.89 5.53
C ASP A 21 -11.28 7.62 4.15
N LYS A 22 -12.62 7.69 4.06
CA LYS A 22 -13.34 7.50 2.79
C LYS A 22 -12.95 8.51 1.71
N ASN A 23 -12.43 9.67 2.08
CA ASN A 23 -11.93 10.68 1.16
C ASN A 23 -10.50 10.39 0.67
N THR A 24 -9.77 9.46 1.29
CA THR A 24 -8.42 9.07 0.88
C THR A 24 -8.49 7.88 -0.08
N THR A 25 -8.05 8.08 -1.31
CA THR A 25 -8.05 7.03 -2.33
C THR A 25 -6.83 6.10 -2.22
N ILE A 26 -6.96 4.87 -2.71
CA ILE A 26 -5.82 3.92 -2.79
C ILE A 26 -4.71 4.51 -3.67
N ALA A 27 -5.09 5.19 -4.77
CA ALA A 27 -4.17 5.86 -5.68
C ALA A 27 -3.28 6.91 -5.00
N GLN A 28 -3.85 7.70 -4.07
CA GLN A 28 -3.08 8.69 -3.30
C GLN A 28 -2.07 8.01 -2.37
N ILE A 29 -2.48 6.94 -1.67
CA ILE A 29 -1.59 6.17 -0.80
C ILE A 29 -0.49 5.50 -1.64
N ALA A 30 -0.85 4.93 -2.78
CA ALA A 30 0.11 4.33 -3.71
C ALA A 30 1.18 5.33 -4.17
N LYS A 31 0.76 6.56 -4.50
CA LYS A 31 1.65 7.65 -4.86
C LYS A 31 2.58 8.04 -3.71
N ASP A 32 2.05 8.13 -2.49
CA ASP A 32 2.82 8.50 -1.29
C ASP A 32 3.91 7.47 -0.97
N PHE A 33 3.58 6.18 -1.04
CA PHE A 33 4.50 5.07 -0.83
C PHE A 33 5.39 4.73 -2.03
N GLY A 34 5.19 5.37 -3.19
CA GLY A 34 5.94 5.10 -4.41
C GLY A 34 5.69 3.70 -4.99
N VAL A 35 4.48 3.18 -4.84
CA VAL A 35 4.06 1.87 -5.37
C VAL A 35 2.91 2.02 -6.37
N HIS A 36 2.70 0.99 -7.19
CA HIS A 36 1.51 0.94 -8.04
C HIS A 36 0.27 0.56 -7.24
N GLU A 37 -0.87 1.17 -7.54
CA GLU A 37 -2.15 0.84 -6.90
C GLU A 37 -2.49 -0.64 -7.03
N ALA A 38 -2.28 -1.24 -8.20
CA ALA A 38 -2.50 -2.67 -8.44
C ALA A 38 -1.63 -3.58 -7.55
N THR A 39 -0.50 -3.08 -7.04
CA THR A 39 0.33 -3.78 -6.06
C THR A 39 -0.32 -3.76 -4.68
N ILE A 40 -0.84 -2.60 -4.27
CA ILE A 40 -1.58 -2.47 -3.00
C ILE A 40 -2.83 -3.36 -3.01
N THR A 41 -3.59 -3.40 -4.11
CA THR A 41 -4.78 -4.25 -4.25
C THR A 41 -4.48 -5.75 -4.12
N LYS A 42 -3.22 -6.19 -4.28
CA LYS A 42 -2.80 -7.58 -4.04
C LYS A 42 -2.42 -7.86 -2.58
N TRP A 43 -2.17 -6.83 -1.79
CA TRP A 43 -1.76 -6.95 -0.38
C TRP A 43 -2.93 -6.78 0.58
N VAL A 44 -3.94 -6.03 0.16
CA VAL A 44 -5.27 -5.93 0.82
C VAL A 44 -6.08 -7.17 0.50
#